data_AF-A0A537W360-F1
#
_entry.id   AF-A0A537W360-F1
#
_cell.length_a   1.000
_cell.length_b   1.000
_cell.length_c   1.000
_cell.angle_alpha   90.00
_cell.angle_beta   90.00
_cell.angle_gamma   90.00
#
_symmetry.space_group_name_H-M   'P 1'
#
loop_
_entity.id
_entity.type
_entity.pdbx_description
1 polymer ?
#
loop_
_entity_poly.entity_id
_entity_poly.type
_entity_poly.pdbx_seq_one_letter_code
_entity_poly.pdbx_strand_id
1 'polypeptide(L)'
;LVDETYREIVTAEDLDPIDQPKVEITQLTEGEPLRYTATVVVRPEVTLGDYRAHGAVVEPTPPAEEEVERTIASMRESHAQLRPVDRPAQAGDIVTVDVDATIPDRKVPPFARNAHVEAGKPLGIAGLGEALVGLKAGETKSVELKFPDDASEGDLRARAATFSLRPSQVSEKVLPALDDEFAKTVGVSDLAALRKAVRNELAHAAFHESRDDAAEKAVAHALESATVELPEVLVQDELEHLMADLKARVKEQGPTFEQFLLQARKTEDELRTEWRPLAERRAKSLLVLDEIARKEDVKVTGNELAEQAALSPLAQADPQAFRSPAVLATLARSIRNRKTVDKLIGLDSPDAEREAIRKAGGEVEEEPKKPEIIVPAKSDATREGREAIRALLEKK
;
A
#
# COMPACT_ATOMS: atom_id res chain seq x y z
N LEU A 1 38.65 13.05 -17.56
CA LEU A 1 39.74 12.12 -17.17
C LEU A 1 39.34 11.10 -16.11
N VAL A 2 39.11 11.48 -14.84
CA VAL A 2 38.75 10.48 -13.79
C VAL A 2 37.43 9.76 -14.13
N ASP A 3 36.35 10.48 -14.41
CA ASP A 3 35.05 9.88 -14.78
C ASP A 3 35.14 9.01 -16.04
N GLU A 4 35.84 9.48 -17.08
CA GLU A 4 36.05 8.72 -18.33
C GLU A 4 36.83 7.43 -18.10
N THR A 5 38.00 7.50 -17.44
CA THR A 5 38.84 6.32 -17.17
C THR A 5 38.16 5.34 -16.22
N TYR A 6 37.38 5.83 -15.26
CA TYR A 6 36.57 4.98 -14.40
C TYR A 6 35.50 4.20 -15.19
N ARG A 7 34.75 4.87 -16.08
CA ARG A 7 33.74 4.21 -16.93
C ARG A 7 34.35 3.17 -17.86
N GLU A 8 35.52 3.46 -18.42
CA GLU A 8 36.27 2.51 -19.26
C GLU A 8 36.64 1.24 -18.47
N ILE A 9 37.17 1.38 -17.25
CA ILE A 9 37.53 0.25 -16.38
C ILE A 9 36.29 -0.56 -15.98
N VAL A 10 35.22 0.11 -15.56
CA VAL A 10 33.95 -0.56 -15.20
C VAL A 10 33.41 -1.39 -16.37
N THR A 11 33.52 -0.87 -17.60
CA THR A 11 33.08 -1.60 -18.80
C THR A 11 34.03 -2.73 -19.18
N ALA A 12 35.34 -2.51 -19.09
CA ALA A 12 36.36 -3.49 -19.46
C ALA A 12 36.38 -4.70 -18.52
N GLU A 13 36.12 -4.47 -17.23
CA GLU A 13 36.10 -5.49 -16.18
C GLU A 13 34.69 -6.04 -15.88
N ASP A 14 33.68 -5.64 -16.67
CA ASP A 14 32.26 -6.03 -16.51
C ASP A 14 31.73 -5.87 -15.07
N LEU A 15 32.12 -4.76 -14.42
CA LEU A 15 31.67 -4.46 -13.07
C LEU A 15 30.26 -3.87 -13.12
N ASP A 16 29.44 -4.23 -12.12
CA ASP A 16 28.13 -3.61 -11.88
C ASP A 16 28.16 -2.82 -10.56
N PRO A 17 28.74 -1.59 -10.55
CA PRO A 17 28.74 -0.72 -9.39
C PRO A 17 27.33 -0.39 -8.92
N ILE A 18 27.07 -0.56 -7.62
CA ILE A 18 25.78 -0.22 -7.02
C ILE A 18 25.75 1.17 -6.39
N ASP A 19 26.91 1.83 -6.28
CA ASP A 19 27.07 3.18 -5.75
C ASP A 19 28.13 3.96 -6.54
N GLN A 20 28.20 5.27 -6.34
CA GLN A 20 29.25 6.11 -6.90
C GLN A 20 30.61 5.79 -6.28
N PRO A 21 31.70 5.77 -7.08
CA PRO A 21 33.02 5.51 -6.54
C PRO A 21 33.48 6.64 -5.62
N LYS A 22 34.05 6.29 -4.46
CA LYS A 22 34.83 7.23 -3.65
C LYS A 22 36.19 7.38 -4.29
N VAL A 23 36.43 8.56 -4.87
CA VAL A 23 37.69 8.89 -5.55
C VAL A 23 38.62 9.63 -4.60
N GLU A 24 39.81 9.08 -4.41
CA GLU A 24 40.93 9.72 -3.72
C GLU A 24 42.05 10.00 -4.71
N ILE A 25 42.35 11.28 -4.94
CA ILE A 25 43.46 11.68 -5.80
C ILE A 25 44.75 11.52 -5.01
N THR A 26 45.62 10.61 -5.43
CA THR A 26 46.88 10.29 -4.75
C THR A 26 48.07 11.09 -5.28
N GLN A 27 47.99 11.60 -6.52
CA GLN A 27 49.04 12.45 -7.10
C GLN A 27 48.45 13.43 -8.12
N LEU A 28 48.71 14.73 -7.92
CA LEU A 28 48.29 15.83 -8.80
C LEU A 28 49.40 16.88 -8.92
N THR A 29 50.53 16.50 -9.52
CA THR A 29 51.66 17.40 -9.78
C THR A 29 51.70 17.79 -11.25
N GLU A 30 51.93 19.06 -11.55
CA GLU A 30 52.06 19.54 -12.92
C GLU A 30 53.28 18.89 -13.62
N GLY A 31 53.07 18.33 -14.81
CA GLY A 31 54.10 17.59 -15.56
C GLY A 31 54.23 16.11 -15.19
N GLU A 32 53.52 15.62 -14.18
CA GLU A 32 53.48 14.20 -13.79
C GLU A 32 52.13 13.54 -14.13
N PRO A 33 52.06 12.20 -14.27
CA PRO A 33 50.80 11.50 -14.48
C PRO A 33 49.85 11.62 -13.27
N LEU A 34 48.56 11.87 -13.53
CA LEU A 34 47.50 11.80 -12.52
C LEU A 34 47.41 10.37 -11.95
N ARG A 35 47.41 10.23 -10.63
CA ARG A 35 47.07 8.97 -9.95
C ARG A 35 45.89 9.19 -9.01
N TYR A 36 44.97 8.26 -9.04
CA TYR A 36 43.82 8.24 -8.15
C TYR A 36 43.44 6.80 -7.81
N THR A 37 42.79 6.61 -6.67
CA THR A 37 42.16 5.36 -6.25
C THR A 37 40.65 5.58 -6.25
N ALA A 38 39.89 4.72 -6.93
CA ALA A 38 38.44 4.73 -6.90
C ALA A 38 37.95 3.47 -6.18
N THR A 39 37.35 3.64 -5.00
CA THR A 39 36.75 2.54 -4.23
C THR A 39 35.26 2.53 -4.50
N VAL A 40 34.74 1.41 -5.00
CA VAL A 40 33.31 1.27 -5.29
C VAL A 40 32.77 -0.07 -4.80
N VAL A 41 31.51 -0.08 -4.38
CA VAL A 41 30.81 -1.30 -4.01
C VAL A 41 30.22 -1.91 -5.28
N VAL A 42 30.59 -3.15 -5.55
CA VAL A 42 30.07 -3.93 -6.69
C VAL A 42 28.87 -4.76 -6.24
N ARG A 43 27.95 -5.03 -7.17
CA ARG A 43 26.81 -5.90 -6.91
C ARG A 43 27.31 -7.26 -6.38
N PRO A 44 26.79 -7.76 -5.24
CA PRO A 44 27.18 -9.05 -4.71
C PRO A 44 26.62 -10.18 -5.57
N GLU A 45 27.30 -11.33 -5.54
CA GLU A 45 26.81 -12.55 -6.16
C GLU A 45 25.67 -13.16 -5.33
N VAL A 46 24.57 -13.53 -5.98
CA VAL A 46 23.38 -14.09 -5.32
C VAL A 46 23.26 -15.57 -5.67
N THR A 47 23.28 -16.42 -4.65
CA THR A 47 23.03 -17.87 -4.81
C THR A 47 21.59 -18.18 -4.43
N LEU A 48 20.72 -18.45 -5.40
CA LEU A 48 19.25 -18.51 -5.21
C LEU A 48 18.71 -19.75 -4.47
N GLY A 49 19.47 -20.84 -4.38
CA GLY A 49 18.95 -22.12 -3.87
C GLY A 49 17.76 -22.66 -4.68
N ASP A 50 16.89 -23.45 -4.05
CA ASP A 50 15.66 -23.98 -4.64
C ASP A 50 14.46 -23.06 -4.39
N TYR A 51 14.48 -21.89 -5.03
CA TYR A 51 13.46 -20.84 -4.88
C TYR A 51 12.08 -21.23 -5.44
N ARG A 52 11.94 -22.32 -6.21
CA ARG A 52 10.65 -22.77 -6.77
C ARG A 52 9.87 -23.69 -5.83
N ALA A 53 10.51 -24.23 -4.79
CA ALA A 53 9.89 -25.13 -3.83
C ALA A 53 9.02 -24.41 -2.76
N HIS A 54 8.36 -23.30 -3.12
CA HIS A 54 7.55 -22.51 -2.18
C HIS A 54 6.15 -23.09 -1.95
N GLY A 55 5.64 -23.94 -2.84
CA GLY A 55 4.30 -24.56 -2.71
C GLY A 55 3.13 -23.59 -2.76
N ALA A 56 3.38 -22.31 -3.04
CA ALA A 56 2.35 -21.29 -3.17
C ALA A 56 1.53 -21.50 -4.45
N VAL A 57 0.21 -21.40 -4.34
CA VAL A 57 -0.73 -21.56 -5.45
C VAL A 57 -1.79 -20.47 -5.36
N VAL A 58 -2.14 -19.89 -6.50
CA VAL A 58 -3.24 -18.93 -6.62
C VAL A 58 -4.53 -19.70 -6.88
N GLU A 59 -5.24 -20.02 -5.79
CA GLU A 59 -6.52 -20.73 -5.81
C GLU A 59 -7.55 -19.93 -5.01
N PRO A 60 -8.13 -18.87 -5.60
CA PRO A 60 -9.17 -18.11 -4.93
C PRO A 60 -10.42 -18.97 -4.70
N THR A 61 -10.98 -18.85 -3.51
CA THR A 61 -12.21 -19.54 -3.15
C THR A 61 -13.41 -18.70 -3.63
N PRO A 62 -14.39 -19.30 -4.33
CA PRO A 62 -15.60 -18.60 -4.69
C PRO A 62 -16.33 -18.05 -3.44
N PRO A 63 -16.87 -16.82 -3.50
CA PRO A 63 -17.57 -16.24 -2.37
C PRO A 63 -18.83 -17.06 -2.06
N ALA A 64 -19.08 -17.27 -0.76
CA ALA A 64 -20.27 -17.98 -0.31
C ALA A 64 -21.53 -17.10 -0.49
N GLU A 65 -22.70 -17.72 -0.61
CA GLU A 65 -23.96 -16.99 -0.79
C GLU A 65 -24.24 -16.07 0.42
N GLU A 66 -23.85 -16.51 1.61
CA GLU A 66 -23.94 -15.75 2.85
C GLU A 66 -23.11 -14.46 2.81
N GLU A 67 -21.95 -14.49 2.15
CA GLU A 67 -21.08 -13.32 2.00
C GLU A 67 -21.66 -12.31 1.02
N VAL A 68 -22.26 -12.79 -0.07
CA VAL A 68 -22.99 -11.96 -1.03
C VAL A 68 -24.16 -11.27 -0.34
N GLU A 69 -24.99 -12.01 0.39
CA GLU A 69 -26.14 -11.44 1.11
C GLU A 69 -25.72 -10.48 2.23
N ARG A 70 -24.62 -10.77 2.95
CA ARG A 70 -24.05 -9.86 3.97
C ARG A 70 -23.56 -8.55 3.34
N THR A 71 -22.97 -8.63 2.16
CA THR A 71 -22.47 -7.46 1.43
C THR A 71 -23.63 -6.60 0.94
N ILE A 72 -24.68 -7.22 0.38
CA ILE A 72 -25.91 -6.53 -0.02
C ILE A 72 -26.62 -5.91 1.19
N ALA A 73 -26.66 -6.59 2.34
CA ALA A 73 -27.22 -6.04 3.57
C ALA A 73 -26.43 -4.80 4.02
N SER A 74 -25.10 -4.85 3.99
CA SER A 74 -24.23 -3.71 4.30
C SER A 74 -24.46 -2.54 3.33
N MET A 75 -24.65 -2.82 2.02
CA MET A 75 -25.00 -1.80 1.03
C MET A 75 -26.36 -1.16 1.31
N ARG A 76 -27.35 -1.94 1.76
CA ARG A 76 -28.66 -1.40 2.17
C ARG A 76 -28.54 -0.54 3.42
N GLU A 77 -27.69 -0.92 4.37
CA GLU A 77 -27.43 -0.11 5.57
C GLU A 77 -26.81 1.25 5.22
N SER A 78 -25.89 1.31 4.26
CA SER A 78 -25.25 2.57 3.83
C SER A 78 -26.19 3.48 3.03
N HIS A 79 -27.18 2.91 2.35
CA HIS A 79 -28.22 3.65 1.60
C HIS A 79 -29.50 3.89 2.41
N ALA A 80 -29.48 3.60 3.71
CA ALA A 80 -30.64 3.83 4.56
C ALA A 80 -30.97 5.32 4.64
N GLN A 81 -32.25 5.65 4.56
CA GLN A 81 -32.72 7.02 4.75
C GLN A 81 -32.90 7.28 6.23
N LEU A 82 -32.39 8.43 6.70
CA LEU A 82 -32.57 8.87 8.07
C LEU A 82 -33.84 9.70 8.17
N ARG A 83 -34.83 9.19 8.88
CA ARG A 83 -36.09 9.91 9.14
C ARG A 83 -36.10 10.42 10.58
N PRO A 84 -36.17 11.73 10.82
CA PRO A 84 -36.30 12.27 12.17
C PRO A 84 -37.56 11.75 12.87
N VAL A 85 -37.43 11.38 14.14
CA VAL A 85 -38.54 10.85 14.95
C VAL A 85 -38.58 11.47 16.35
N ASP A 86 -39.78 11.79 16.82
CA ASP A 86 -40.02 12.36 18.16
C ASP A 86 -40.34 11.26 19.19
N ARG A 87 -39.41 10.31 19.34
CA ARG A 87 -39.51 9.21 20.32
C ARG A 87 -38.13 8.92 20.95
N PRO A 88 -38.07 8.20 22.09
CA PRO A 88 -36.79 7.69 22.60
C PRO A 88 -36.06 6.87 21.54
N ALA A 89 -34.74 7.01 21.48
CA ALA A 89 -33.88 6.23 20.61
C ALA A 89 -34.02 4.73 20.91
N GLN A 90 -34.18 3.93 19.87
CA GLN A 90 -34.17 2.47 19.92
C GLN A 90 -32.84 1.96 19.36
N ALA A 91 -32.51 0.70 19.63
CA ALA A 91 -31.35 0.08 19.02
C ALA A 91 -31.46 0.11 17.48
N GLY A 92 -30.42 0.59 16.79
CA GLY A 92 -30.39 0.77 15.34
C GLY A 92 -30.80 2.16 14.83
N ASP A 93 -31.33 3.04 15.69
CA ASP A 93 -31.58 4.44 15.33
C ASP A 93 -30.26 5.23 15.26
N ILE A 94 -30.21 6.26 14.41
CA ILE A 94 -29.10 7.21 14.36
C ILE A 94 -29.43 8.41 15.25
N VAL A 95 -28.61 8.61 16.28
CA VAL A 95 -28.70 9.74 17.20
C VAL A 95 -27.61 10.74 16.85
N THR A 96 -28.02 11.98 16.57
CA THR A 96 -27.09 13.11 16.51
C THR A 96 -26.82 13.57 17.93
N VAL A 97 -25.57 13.43 18.40
CA VAL A 97 -25.20 13.63 19.80
C VAL A 97 -23.90 14.41 19.96
N ASP A 98 -23.90 15.30 20.95
CA ASP A 98 -22.67 15.86 21.52
C ASP A 98 -22.22 15.00 22.70
N VAL A 99 -20.97 14.55 22.67
CA VAL A 99 -20.38 13.70 23.70
C VAL A 99 -19.23 14.44 24.37
N ASP A 100 -19.38 14.70 25.66
CA ASP A 100 -18.32 15.26 26.51
C ASP A 100 -17.80 14.19 27.45
N ALA A 101 -16.50 13.94 27.46
CA ALA A 101 -15.86 13.12 28.48
C ALA A 101 -15.31 14.03 29.59
N THR A 102 -15.46 13.60 30.84
CA THR A 102 -14.85 14.26 32.01
C THR A 102 -14.08 13.24 32.81
N ILE A 103 -12.82 13.55 33.12
CA ILE A 103 -11.94 12.73 33.95
C ILE A 103 -11.65 13.54 35.21
N PRO A 104 -11.68 12.94 36.43
CA PRO A 104 -11.54 13.66 37.70
C PRO A 104 -10.35 14.63 37.77
N ASP A 105 -9.23 14.28 37.13
CA ASP A 105 -7.97 15.03 37.24
C ASP A 105 -7.55 15.75 35.93
N ARG A 106 -8.39 15.76 34.88
CA ARG A 106 -8.03 16.36 33.59
C ARG A 106 -9.24 16.79 32.78
N LYS A 107 -9.19 18.01 32.26
CA LYS A 107 -10.12 18.48 31.24
C LYS A 107 -9.69 17.91 29.89
N VAL A 108 -10.49 17.01 29.33
CA VAL A 108 -10.30 16.49 27.98
C VAL A 108 -11.07 17.36 26.98
N PRO A 109 -10.61 17.49 25.72
CA PRO A 109 -11.41 18.12 24.68
C PRO A 109 -12.73 17.38 24.49
N PRO A 110 -13.74 18.02 23.86
CA PRO A 110 -14.97 17.35 23.48
C PRO A 110 -14.68 16.05 22.72
N PHE A 111 -15.28 14.95 23.16
CA PHE A 111 -15.04 13.65 22.54
C PHE A 111 -15.67 13.60 21.15
N ALA A 112 -16.90 14.13 21.04
CA ALA A 112 -17.59 14.27 19.77
C ALA A 112 -18.54 15.47 19.78
N ARG A 113 -18.68 16.12 18.63
CA ARG A 113 -19.65 17.19 18.40
C ARG A 113 -20.46 16.91 17.15
N ASN A 114 -21.79 17.03 17.25
CA ASN A 114 -22.75 16.68 16.20
C ASN A 114 -22.45 15.31 15.56
N ALA A 115 -22.04 14.33 16.36
CA ALA A 115 -21.71 13.01 15.83
C ALA A 115 -22.98 12.23 15.54
N HIS A 116 -23.02 11.59 14.37
CA HIS A 116 -24.08 10.68 13.97
C HIS A 116 -23.71 9.27 14.43
N VAL A 117 -24.47 8.77 15.38
CA VAL A 117 -24.11 7.56 16.12
C VAL A 117 -25.27 6.58 16.11
N GLU A 118 -25.00 5.32 15.77
CA GLU A 118 -26.00 4.26 15.84
C GLU A 118 -26.19 3.79 17.30
N ALA A 119 -27.40 3.96 17.83
CA ALA A 119 -27.73 3.54 19.18
C ALA A 119 -27.66 2.01 19.30
N GLY A 120 -27.02 1.51 20.35
CA GLY A 120 -26.81 0.08 20.60
C GLY A 120 -25.63 -0.57 19.89
N LYS A 121 -24.88 0.14 19.02
CA LYS A 121 -23.61 -0.36 18.47
C LYS A 121 -22.41 0.11 19.32
N PRO A 122 -21.33 -0.69 19.45
CA PRO A 122 -20.11 -0.26 20.15
C PRO A 122 -19.46 0.94 19.43
N LEU A 123 -19.00 1.95 20.18
CA LEU A 123 -18.47 3.22 19.62
C LEU A 123 -17.02 3.48 20.03
N GLY A 124 -16.17 2.46 19.93
CA GLY A 124 -14.80 2.49 20.47
C GLY A 124 -14.74 2.50 22.00
N ILE A 125 -15.84 2.82 22.68
CA ILE A 125 -16.01 2.72 24.13
C ILE A 125 -17.19 1.78 24.41
N ALA A 126 -16.89 0.67 25.08
CA ALA A 126 -17.91 -0.30 25.46
C ALA A 126 -18.93 0.33 26.42
N GLY A 127 -20.22 0.14 26.16
CA GLY A 127 -21.31 0.73 26.95
C GLY A 127 -21.80 2.10 26.47
N LEU A 128 -21.06 2.79 25.59
CA LEU A 128 -21.43 4.14 25.12
C LEU A 128 -22.62 4.11 24.17
N GLY A 129 -22.65 3.15 23.25
CA GLY A 129 -23.76 2.99 22.30
C GLY A 129 -25.04 2.52 22.97
N GLU A 130 -24.92 1.63 23.96
CA GLU A 130 -26.04 1.14 24.76
C GLU A 130 -26.63 2.26 25.63
N ALA A 131 -25.80 3.19 26.10
CA ALA A 131 -26.25 4.33 26.90
C ALA A 131 -27.15 5.30 26.14
N LEU A 132 -27.05 5.34 24.80
CA LEU A 132 -27.89 6.15 23.90
C LEU A 132 -29.29 5.57 23.72
N VAL A 133 -29.47 4.27 23.93
CA VAL A 133 -30.79 3.63 23.84
C VAL A 133 -31.68 4.17 24.95
N GLY A 134 -32.88 4.60 24.58
CA GLY A 134 -33.89 5.19 25.46
C GLY A 134 -33.76 6.70 25.67
N LEU A 135 -32.77 7.38 25.07
CA LEU A 135 -32.66 8.83 25.15
C LEU A 135 -33.56 9.55 24.15
N LYS A 136 -34.15 10.68 24.55
CA LYS A 136 -34.82 11.61 23.62
C LYS A 136 -33.94 12.80 23.29
N ALA A 137 -34.19 13.41 22.13
CA ALA A 137 -33.57 14.69 21.77
C ALA A 137 -33.80 15.75 22.87
N GLY A 138 -32.73 16.43 23.28
CA GLY A 138 -32.71 17.43 24.35
C GLY A 138 -32.47 16.87 25.76
N GLU A 139 -32.49 15.54 25.97
CA GLU A 139 -32.24 14.93 27.29
C GLU A 139 -30.75 14.68 27.53
N THR A 140 -30.16 15.33 28.53
CA THR A 140 -28.77 15.07 28.92
C THR A 140 -28.68 13.87 29.85
N LYS A 141 -27.83 12.90 29.53
CA LYS A 141 -27.52 11.76 30.40
C LYS A 141 -26.02 11.63 30.61
N SER A 142 -25.63 11.34 31.84
CA SER A 142 -24.23 11.09 32.19
C SER A 142 -24.07 9.61 32.53
N VAL A 143 -23.05 8.97 31.97
CA VAL A 143 -22.70 7.57 32.25
C VAL A 143 -21.23 7.45 32.58
N GLU A 144 -20.89 6.63 33.56
CA GLU A 144 -19.50 6.31 33.90
C GLU A 144 -19.06 5.09 33.10
N LEU A 145 -18.08 5.27 32.22
CA LEU A 145 -17.53 4.21 31.37
C LEU A 145 -15.99 4.24 31.46
N LYS A 146 -15.35 3.17 31.00
CA LYS A 146 -13.89 3.08 30.95
C LYS A 146 -13.42 3.18 29.52
N PHE A 147 -12.32 3.89 29.31
CA PHE A 147 -11.60 3.86 28.05
C PHE A 147 -10.98 2.47 27.82
N PRO A 148 -10.87 2.02 26.56
CA PRO A 148 -10.33 0.71 26.25
C PRO A 148 -8.82 0.65 26.54
N ASP A 149 -8.31 -0.57 26.72
CA ASP A 149 -6.90 -0.82 27.09
C ASP A 149 -5.92 -0.44 25.97
N ASP A 150 -6.40 -0.39 24.72
CA ASP A 150 -5.66 -0.07 23.51
C ASP A 150 -5.77 1.41 23.09
N ALA A 151 -6.34 2.27 23.93
CA ALA A 151 -6.48 3.70 23.64
C ALA A 151 -5.13 4.32 23.19
N SER A 152 -5.18 5.12 22.12
CA SER A 152 -4.00 5.73 21.49
C SER A 152 -3.23 6.64 22.46
N GLU A 153 -3.94 7.28 23.39
CA GLU A 153 -3.34 8.03 24.49
C GLU A 153 -3.10 7.11 25.68
N GLY A 154 -1.82 6.80 25.96
CA GLY A 154 -1.43 5.89 27.05
C GLY A 154 -1.98 6.28 28.42
N ASP A 155 -2.19 7.59 28.66
CA ASP A 155 -2.73 8.11 29.92
C ASP A 155 -4.24 7.88 30.09
N LEU A 156 -4.97 7.56 29.01
CA LEU A 156 -6.41 7.30 29.03
C LEU A 156 -6.73 5.81 29.17
N ARG A 157 -5.79 4.90 28.89
CA ARG A 157 -5.99 3.45 28.92
C ARG A 157 -6.56 2.99 30.28
N ALA A 158 -7.63 2.20 30.23
CA ALA A 158 -8.35 1.67 31.39
C ALA A 158 -8.88 2.70 32.41
N ARG A 159 -8.79 4.01 32.14
CA ARG A 159 -9.29 5.04 33.05
C ARG A 159 -10.81 5.16 32.98
N ALA A 160 -11.43 5.32 34.15
CA ALA A 160 -12.84 5.65 34.24
C ALA A 160 -13.05 7.14 33.91
N ALA A 161 -14.08 7.42 33.12
CA ALA A 161 -14.50 8.76 32.75
C ALA A 161 -16.01 8.85 32.74
N THR A 162 -16.53 10.03 33.07
CA THR A 162 -17.95 10.34 32.98
C THR A 162 -18.23 10.93 31.60
N PHE A 163 -19.03 10.23 30.81
CA PHE A 163 -19.48 10.67 29.49
C PHE A 163 -20.84 11.33 29.61
N SER A 164 -20.92 12.62 29.30
CA SER A 164 -22.17 13.36 29.17
C SER A 164 -22.63 13.31 27.71
N LEU A 165 -23.77 12.69 27.48
CA LEU A 165 -24.44 12.51 26.20
C LEU A 165 -25.55 13.56 26.08
N ARG A 166 -25.47 14.38 25.04
CA ARG A 166 -26.47 15.42 24.72
C ARG A 166 -27.00 15.20 23.29
N PRO A 167 -28.02 14.35 23.13
CA PRO A 167 -28.66 14.12 21.84
C PRO A 167 -29.40 15.38 21.39
N SER A 168 -29.13 15.83 20.17
CA SER A 168 -29.84 16.94 19.53
C SER A 168 -30.98 16.46 18.63
N GLN A 169 -30.84 15.25 18.07
CA GLN A 169 -31.84 14.66 17.17
C GLN A 169 -31.78 13.14 17.22
N VAL A 170 -32.95 12.49 17.12
CA VAL A 170 -33.07 11.04 16.91
C VAL A 170 -33.68 10.81 15.54
N SER A 171 -33.04 9.97 14.73
CA SER A 171 -33.53 9.58 13.41
C SER A 171 -33.61 8.06 13.30
N GLU A 172 -34.74 7.57 12.81
CA GLU A 172 -34.93 6.16 12.48
C GLU A 172 -34.22 5.83 11.17
N LYS A 173 -33.50 4.71 11.15
CA LYS A 173 -32.82 4.18 9.96
C LYS A 173 -33.82 3.39 9.11
N VAL A 174 -34.35 4.01 8.06
CA VAL A 174 -35.28 3.36 7.13
C VAL A 174 -34.47 2.69 6.02
N LEU A 175 -34.31 1.38 6.13
CA LEU A 175 -33.65 0.57 5.12
C LEU A 175 -34.51 0.52 3.84
N PRO A 176 -33.93 0.75 2.65
CA PRO A 176 -34.64 0.52 1.40
C PRO A 176 -35.06 -0.95 1.30
N ALA A 177 -36.18 -1.21 0.64
CA ALA A 177 -36.60 -2.57 0.30
C ALA A 177 -35.53 -3.22 -0.59
N LEU A 178 -35.28 -4.52 -0.43
CA LEU A 178 -34.37 -5.25 -1.30
C LEU A 178 -35.12 -5.65 -2.58
N ASP A 179 -35.22 -4.71 -3.51
CA ASP A 179 -35.94 -4.87 -4.78
C ASP A 179 -35.17 -4.24 -5.95
N ASP A 180 -35.76 -4.28 -7.14
CA ASP A 180 -35.16 -3.74 -8.36
C ASP A 180 -35.01 -2.21 -8.31
N GLU A 181 -35.80 -1.51 -7.50
CA GLU A 181 -35.65 -0.06 -7.32
C GLU A 181 -34.39 0.26 -6.53
N PHE A 182 -34.11 -0.48 -5.45
CA PHE A 182 -32.83 -0.37 -4.76
C PHE A 182 -31.65 -0.69 -5.68
N ALA A 183 -31.77 -1.74 -6.51
CA ALA A 183 -30.75 -2.10 -7.48
C ALA A 183 -30.42 -0.94 -8.45
N LYS A 184 -31.45 -0.21 -8.92
CA LYS A 184 -31.25 0.99 -9.74
C LYS A 184 -30.57 2.13 -8.99
N THR A 185 -30.86 2.31 -7.69
CA THR A 185 -30.18 3.37 -6.90
C THR A 185 -28.68 3.14 -6.77
N VAL A 186 -28.23 1.88 -6.77
CA VAL A 186 -26.81 1.51 -6.72
C VAL A 186 -26.18 1.36 -8.11
N GLY A 187 -26.93 1.64 -9.19
CA GLY A 187 -26.40 1.73 -10.55
C GLY A 187 -26.50 0.45 -11.39
N VAL A 188 -27.33 -0.53 -11.00
CA VAL A 188 -27.57 -1.77 -11.77
C VAL A 188 -29.04 -1.94 -12.18
N SER A 189 -29.33 -2.82 -13.13
CA SER A 189 -30.67 -2.93 -13.75
C SER A 189 -31.75 -3.46 -12.81
N ASP A 190 -31.41 -4.47 -12.02
CA ASP A 190 -32.33 -5.27 -11.21
C ASP A 190 -31.57 -6.00 -10.09
N LEU A 191 -32.30 -6.63 -9.17
CA LEU A 191 -31.74 -7.31 -8.02
C LEU A 191 -30.85 -8.51 -8.40
N ALA A 192 -31.13 -9.18 -9.53
CA ALA A 192 -30.28 -10.27 -10.01
C ALA A 192 -28.93 -9.73 -10.51
N ALA A 193 -28.94 -8.60 -11.24
CA ALA A 193 -27.75 -7.89 -11.65
C ALA A 193 -26.94 -7.39 -10.44
N LEU A 194 -27.61 -6.92 -9.36
CA LEU A 194 -26.93 -6.54 -8.13
C LEU A 194 -26.19 -7.72 -7.49
N ARG A 195 -26.88 -8.84 -7.31
CA ARG A 195 -26.26 -10.06 -6.75
C ARG A 195 -25.08 -10.52 -7.60
N LYS A 196 -25.22 -10.47 -8.92
CA LYS A 196 -24.16 -10.82 -9.86
C LYS A 196 -22.95 -9.89 -9.73
N ALA A 197 -23.18 -8.58 -9.67
CA ALA A 197 -22.12 -7.59 -9.53
C ALA A 197 -21.37 -7.74 -8.20
N VAL A 198 -22.10 -7.94 -7.09
CA VAL A 198 -21.50 -8.19 -5.77
C VAL A 198 -20.69 -9.48 -5.77
N ARG A 199 -21.22 -10.57 -6.34
CA ARG A 199 -20.48 -11.83 -6.47
C ARG A 199 -19.21 -11.65 -7.31
N ASN A 200 -19.28 -10.88 -8.40
CA ASN A 200 -18.13 -10.56 -9.21
C ASN A 200 -17.06 -9.81 -8.41
N GLU A 201 -17.44 -8.73 -7.72
CA GLU A 201 -16.51 -7.96 -6.90
C GLU A 201 -15.83 -8.81 -5.81
N LEU A 202 -16.60 -9.65 -5.12
CA LEU A 202 -16.06 -10.56 -4.10
C LEU A 202 -15.13 -11.62 -4.71
N ALA A 203 -15.41 -12.11 -5.92
CA ALA A 203 -14.54 -13.04 -6.62
C ALA A 203 -13.20 -12.38 -7.02
N HIS A 204 -13.22 -11.13 -7.47
CA HIS A 204 -12.00 -10.35 -7.73
C HIS A 204 -11.21 -10.08 -6.44
N ALA A 205 -11.90 -9.74 -5.34
CA ALA A 205 -11.27 -9.57 -4.04
C ALA A 205 -10.58 -10.86 -3.56
N ALA A 206 -11.26 -12.01 -3.66
CA ALA A 206 -10.71 -13.32 -3.31
C ALA A 206 -9.50 -13.69 -4.18
N PHE A 207 -9.52 -13.35 -5.47
CA PHE A 207 -8.37 -13.49 -6.36
C PHE A 207 -7.18 -12.66 -5.89
N HIS A 208 -7.39 -11.37 -5.60
CA HIS A 208 -6.31 -10.50 -5.14
C HIS A 208 -5.73 -10.96 -3.80
N GLU A 209 -6.56 -11.38 -2.86
CA GLU A 209 -6.12 -11.95 -1.58
C GLU A 209 -5.29 -13.23 -1.80
N SER A 210 -5.78 -14.17 -2.60
CA SER A 210 -5.05 -15.42 -2.91
C SER A 210 -3.72 -15.15 -3.63
N ARG A 211 -3.70 -14.17 -4.55
CA ARG A 211 -2.50 -13.74 -5.25
C ARG A 211 -1.47 -13.13 -4.30
N ASP A 212 -1.88 -12.25 -3.40
CA ASP A 212 -0.99 -11.57 -2.46
C ASP A 212 -0.41 -12.57 -1.45
N ASP A 213 -1.23 -13.51 -0.94
CA ASP A 213 -0.79 -14.63 -0.10
C ASP A 213 0.24 -15.51 -0.81
N ALA A 214 0.00 -15.84 -2.08
CA ALA A 214 0.90 -16.67 -2.86
C ALA A 214 2.23 -15.93 -3.13
N ALA A 215 2.15 -14.64 -3.46
CA ALA A 215 3.29 -13.77 -3.69
C ALA A 215 4.16 -13.66 -2.42
N GLU A 216 3.55 -13.41 -1.26
CA GLU A 216 4.26 -13.34 0.01
C GLU A 216 5.00 -14.65 0.31
N LYS A 217 4.32 -15.80 0.17
CA LYS A 217 4.92 -17.13 0.37
C LYS A 217 6.08 -17.39 -0.58
N ALA A 218 5.90 -17.08 -1.87
CA ALA A 218 6.94 -17.27 -2.88
C ALA A 218 8.17 -16.40 -2.60
N VAL A 219 7.98 -15.11 -2.28
CA VAL A 219 9.07 -14.19 -1.96
C VAL A 219 9.75 -14.62 -0.66
N ALA A 220 9.00 -14.92 0.40
CA ALA A 220 9.57 -15.36 1.67
C ALA A 220 10.47 -16.59 1.49
N HIS A 221 9.98 -17.62 0.80
CA HIS A 221 10.76 -18.81 0.50
C HIS A 221 12.01 -18.51 -0.33
N ALA A 222 11.89 -17.65 -1.36
CA ALA A 222 13.04 -17.23 -2.16
C ALA A 222 14.10 -16.50 -1.33
N LEU A 223 13.70 -15.69 -0.36
CA LEU A 223 14.63 -15.03 0.57
C LEU A 223 15.29 -16.01 1.52
N GLU A 224 14.58 -17.05 1.97
CA GLU A 224 15.12 -18.07 2.87
C GLU A 224 16.08 -19.01 2.14
N SER A 225 15.78 -19.38 0.90
CA SER A 225 16.62 -20.26 0.08
C SER A 225 17.88 -19.57 -0.43
N ALA A 226 17.85 -18.23 -0.57
CA ALA A 226 18.93 -17.47 -1.16
C ALA A 226 20.01 -17.06 -0.14
N THR A 227 21.27 -17.20 -0.56
CA THR A 227 22.46 -16.70 0.14
C THR A 227 23.04 -15.53 -0.64
N VAL A 228 23.25 -14.40 0.03
CA VAL A 228 23.84 -13.19 -0.53
C VAL A 228 24.56 -12.41 0.57
N GLU A 229 25.73 -11.88 0.25
CA GLU A 229 26.42 -10.92 1.11
C GLU A 229 25.80 -9.54 0.88
N LEU A 230 25.11 -9.01 1.90
CA LEU A 230 24.36 -7.77 1.77
C LEU A 230 25.30 -6.57 2.01
N PRO A 231 25.56 -5.72 1.00
CA PRO A 231 26.40 -4.54 1.18
C PRO A 231 25.68 -3.52 2.05
N GLU A 232 26.39 -2.94 3.03
CA GLU A 232 25.82 -1.96 3.95
C GLU A 232 25.18 -0.77 3.22
N VAL A 233 25.73 -0.38 2.08
CA VAL A 233 25.20 0.72 1.25
C VAL A 233 23.74 0.47 0.84
N LEU A 234 23.40 -0.76 0.42
CA LEU A 234 22.01 -1.09 0.04
C LEU A 234 21.06 -1.07 1.24
N VAL A 235 21.55 -1.47 2.41
CA VAL A 235 20.75 -1.44 3.65
C VAL A 235 20.46 0.01 4.04
N GLN A 236 21.47 0.88 3.96
CA GLN A 236 21.33 2.30 4.26
C GLN A 236 20.40 3.01 3.27
N ASP A 237 20.54 2.74 1.98
CA ASP A 237 19.66 3.31 0.95
C ASP A 237 18.19 2.93 1.19
N GLU A 238 17.92 1.66 1.49
CA GLU A 238 16.56 1.21 1.79
C GLU A 238 16.02 1.80 3.09
N LEU A 239 16.88 2.02 4.09
CA LEU A 239 16.52 2.68 5.33
C LEU A 239 16.16 4.16 5.10
N GLU A 240 16.91 4.85 4.24
CA GLU A 240 16.60 6.22 3.83
C GLU A 240 15.28 6.28 3.04
N HIS A 241 15.00 5.31 2.18
CA HIS A 241 13.71 5.20 1.49
C HIS A 241 12.55 5.01 2.47
N LEU A 242 12.67 4.05 3.40
CA LEU A 242 11.70 3.85 4.47
C LEU A 242 11.45 5.14 5.27
N MET A 243 12.52 5.87 5.57
CA MET A 243 12.43 7.10 6.33
C MET A 243 11.79 8.25 5.55
N ALA A 244 12.10 8.37 4.26
CA ALA A 244 11.45 9.32 3.36
C ALA A 244 9.94 9.05 3.23
N ASP A 245 9.55 7.78 3.08
CA ASP A 245 8.15 7.36 3.00
C ASP A 245 7.38 7.67 4.28
N LEU A 246 8.02 7.51 5.45
CA LEU A 246 7.42 7.91 6.71
C LEU A 246 7.25 9.42 6.79
N LYS A 247 8.31 10.18 6.47
CA LYS A 247 8.28 11.66 6.51
C LYS A 247 7.19 12.21 5.58
N ALA A 248 7.01 11.61 4.40
CA ALA A 248 5.95 11.97 3.46
C ALA A 248 4.55 11.73 4.07
N ARG A 249 4.29 10.54 4.62
CA ARG A 249 3.00 10.20 5.25
C ARG A 249 2.68 11.08 6.46
N VAL A 250 3.67 11.35 7.30
CA VAL A 250 3.52 12.23 8.48
C VAL A 250 3.16 13.65 8.04
N LYS A 251 3.81 14.17 6.99
CA LYS A 251 3.52 15.49 6.43
C LYS A 251 2.10 15.60 5.88
N GLU A 252 1.57 14.54 5.27
CA GLU A 252 0.18 14.50 4.77
C GLU A 252 -0.85 14.54 5.89
N GLN A 253 -0.55 13.92 7.04
CA GLN A 253 -1.45 13.89 8.20
C GLN A 253 -1.45 15.18 9.04
N GLY A 254 -0.53 16.11 8.73
CA GLY A 254 -0.47 17.44 9.35
C GLY A 254 0.57 17.69 10.46
N PRO A 255 1.01 16.71 11.30
CA PRO A 255 2.07 16.98 12.28
C PRO A 255 3.43 17.12 11.59
N THR A 256 4.34 17.89 12.18
CA THR A 256 5.74 17.86 11.75
C THR A 256 6.38 16.54 12.14
N PHE A 257 7.41 16.10 11.42
CA PHE A 257 8.14 14.86 11.75
C PHE A 257 8.68 14.87 13.19
N GLU A 258 9.13 16.02 13.68
CA GLU A 258 9.57 16.20 15.07
C GLU A 258 8.44 15.97 16.08
N GLN A 259 7.22 16.45 15.79
CA GLN A 259 6.06 16.23 16.65
C GLN A 259 5.65 14.75 16.67
N PHE A 260 5.73 14.08 15.51
CA PHE A 260 5.50 12.64 15.41
C PHE A 260 6.49 11.85 16.28
N LEU A 261 7.79 12.16 16.19
CA LEU A 261 8.82 11.52 17.02
C LEU A 261 8.59 11.77 18.52
N LEU A 262 8.18 12.98 18.89
CA LEU A 262 7.86 13.33 20.29
C LEU A 262 6.65 12.53 20.81
N GLN A 263 5.60 12.38 20.00
CA GLN A 263 4.42 11.57 20.33
C GLN A 263 4.76 10.09 20.45
N ALA A 264 5.58 9.58 19.51
CA ALA A 264 6.08 8.21 19.52
C ALA A 264 7.08 7.95 20.65
N ARG A 265 7.60 9.00 21.31
CA ARG A 265 8.67 8.95 22.32
C ARG A 265 9.91 8.21 21.80
N LYS A 266 10.24 8.43 20.54
CA LYS A 266 11.37 7.80 19.85
C LYS A 266 12.23 8.86 19.18
N THR A 267 13.52 8.59 19.10
CA THR A 267 14.45 9.34 18.26
C THR A 267 14.48 8.78 16.84
N GLU A 268 14.97 9.58 15.89
CA GLU A 268 15.14 9.10 14.51
C GLU A 268 16.11 7.92 14.43
N ASP A 269 17.15 7.90 15.29
CA ASP A 269 18.15 6.83 15.34
C ASP A 269 17.59 5.52 15.92
N GLU A 270 16.72 5.60 16.94
CA GLU A 270 16.01 4.43 17.47
C GLU A 270 15.09 3.84 16.40
N LEU A 271 14.36 4.67 15.67
CA LEU A 271 13.50 4.23 14.59
C LEU A 271 14.29 3.59 13.44
N ARG A 272 15.43 4.19 13.07
CA ARG A 272 16.37 3.61 12.10
C ARG A 272 16.87 2.24 12.55
N THR A 273 17.21 2.10 13.83
CA THR A 273 17.67 0.83 14.40
C THR A 273 16.58 -0.24 14.37
N GLU A 274 15.35 0.12 14.74
CA GLU A 274 14.19 -0.79 14.68
C GLU A 274 13.85 -1.23 13.25
N TRP A 275 14.06 -0.35 12.27
CA TRP A 275 13.75 -0.62 10.87
C TRP A 275 14.91 -1.25 10.10
N ARG A 276 16.11 -1.31 10.67
CA ARG A 276 17.27 -1.94 10.03
C ARG A 276 16.99 -3.40 9.59
N PRO A 277 16.37 -4.29 10.37
CA PRO A 277 16.04 -5.64 9.91
C PRO A 277 15.07 -5.65 8.73
N LEU A 278 14.14 -4.69 8.67
CA LEU A 278 13.23 -4.54 7.54
C LEU A 278 13.98 -4.05 6.29
N ALA A 279 14.88 -3.08 6.45
CA ALA A 279 15.74 -2.59 5.37
C ALA A 279 16.65 -3.70 4.82
N GLU A 280 17.26 -4.50 5.70
CA GLU A 280 18.05 -5.68 5.32
C GLU A 280 17.22 -6.68 4.51
N ARG A 281 15.99 -6.99 4.97
CA ARG A 281 15.07 -7.89 4.25
C ARG A 281 14.70 -7.34 2.87
N ARG A 282 14.42 -6.05 2.76
CA ARG A 282 14.04 -5.39 1.50
C ARG A 282 15.21 -5.31 0.52
N ALA A 283 16.40 -4.94 0.98
CA ALA A 283 17.62 -4.94 0.18
C ALA A 283 17.97 -6.36 -0.31
N LYS A 284 17.84 -7.38 0.56
CA LYS A 284 17.98 -8.79 0.15
C LYS A 284 16.95 -9.16 -0.92
N SER A 285 15.70 -8.74 -0.75
CA SER A 285 14.63 -9.00 -1.72
C SER A 285 14.88 -8.39 -3.09
N LEU A 286 15.38 -7.15 -3.14
CA LEU A 286 15.76 -6.51 -4.39
C LEU A 286 16.82 -7.32 -5.14
N LEU A 287 17.86 -7.80 -4.45
CA LEU A 287 18.92 -8.60 -5.07
C LEU A 287 18.45 -9.98 -5.52
N VAL A 288 17.68 -10.67 -4.67
CA VAL A 288 17.17 -12.02 -4.94
C VAL A 288 16.18 -12.00 -6.09
N LEU A 289 15.22 -11.08 -6.09
CA LEU A 289 14.24 -10.96 -7.17
C LEU A 289 14.90 -10.55 -8.48
N ASP A 290 15.89 -9.65 -8.45
CA ASP A 290 16.68 -9.30 -9.64
C ASP A 290 17.38 -10.52 -10.24
N GLU A 291 17.99 -11.37 -9.40
CA GLU A 291 18.69 -12.56 -9.87
C GLU A 291 17.71 -13.64 -10.38
N ILE A 292 16.56 -13.82 -9.73
CA ILE A 292 15.48 -14.68 -10.25
C ILE A 292 15.01 -14.14 -11.60
N ALA A 293 14.79 -12.83 -11.73
CA ALA A 293 14.35 -12.22 -12.98
C ALA A 293 15.34 -12.49 -14.12
N ARG A 294 16.66 -12.42 -13.85
CA ARG A 294 17.72 -12.77 -14.82
C ARG A 294 17.66 -14.25 -15.19
N LYS A 295 17.59 -15.14 -14.20
CA LYS A 295 17.54 -16.60 -14.41
C LYS A 295 16.29 -17.05 -15.17
N GLU A 296 15.18 -16.35 -14.98
CA GLU A 296 13.88 -16.61 -15.61
C GLU A 296 13.67 -15.85 -16.93
N ASP A 297 14.66 -15.08 -17.40
CA ASP A 297 14.58 -14.21 -18.58
C ASP A 297 13.37 -13.25 -18.58
N VAL A 298 13.04 -12.69 -17.41
CA VAL A 298 11.92 -11.75 -17.26
C VAL A 298 12.32 -10.39 -17.82
N LYS A 299 11.69 -10.02 -18.94
CA LYS A 299 11.93 -8.75 -19.64
C LYS A 299 10.76 -7.80 -19.49
N VAL A 300 11.08 -6.50 -19.47
CA VAL A 300 10.10 -5.41 -19.52
C VAL A 300 10.11 -4.84 -20.93
N THR A 301 8.96 -4.85 -21.58
CA THR A 301 8.80 -4.27 -22.90
C THR A 301 8.57 -2.77 -22.81
N GLY A 302 8.88 -2.03 -23.87
CA GLY A 302 8.62 -0.59 -23.93
C GLY A 302 7.12 -0.27 -23.76
N ASN A 303 6.24 -1.10 -24.30
CA ASN A 303 4.80 -0.91 -24.16
C ASN A 303 4.34 -1.01 -22.70
N GLU A 304 4.80 -2.02 -21.96
CA GLU A 304 4.47 -2.18 -20.54
C GLU A 304 5.00 -1.00 -19.71
N LEU A 305 6.22 -0.56 -20.01
CA LEU A 305 6.82 0.58 -19.33
C LEU A 305 6.05 1.87 -19.58
N ALA A 306 5.62 2.09 -20.83
CA ALA A 306 4.82 3.23 -21.21
C ALA A 306 3.44 3.18 -20.53
N GLU A 307 2.72 2.06 -20.64
CA GLU A 307 1.41 1.86 -20.00
C GLU A 307 1.47 2.16 -18.50
N GLN A 308 2.46 1.59 -17.80
CA GLN A 308 2.63 1.83 -16.37
C GLN A 308 3.01 3.29 -16.06
N ALA A 309 3.79 3.94 -16.92
CA ALA A 309 4.12 5.35 -16.76
C ALA A 309 2.86 6.22 -16.88
N ALA A 310 1.97 5.97 -17.84
CA ALA A 310 0.73 6.72 -18.01
C ALA A 310 -0.26 6.54 -16.85
N LEU A 311 -0.24 5.37 -16.20
CA LEU A 311 -1.08 5.10 -15.02
C LEU A 311 -0.49 5.68 -13.73
N SER A 312 0.77 6.14 -13.74
CA SER A 312 1.41 6.69 -12.56
C SER A 312 0.83 8.06 -12.20
N PRO A 313 0.55 8.35 -10.91
CA PRO A 313 0.21 9.70 -10.46
C PRO A 313 1.26 10.76 -10.85
N LEU A 314 2.53 10.33 -10.97
CA LEU A 314 3.62 11.19 -11.42
C LEU A 314 3.40 11.69 -12.86
N ALA A 315 2.75 10.92 -13.73
CA ALA A 315 2.47 11.36 -15.09
C ALA A 315 1.42 12.47 -15.14
N GLN A 316 0.52 12.52 -14.15
CA GLN A 316 -0.46 13.60 -14.03
C GLN A 316 0.16 14.87 -13.44
N ALA A 317 1.11 14.71 -12.51
CA ALA A 317 1.76 15.82 -11.82
C ALA A 317 2.93 16.44 -12.60
N ASP A 318 3.81 15.61 -13.17
CA ASP A 318 4.96 16.03 -13.95
C ASP A 318 5.30 15.02 -15.07
N PRO A 319 4.68 15.16 -16.25
CA PRO A 319 5.00 14.33 -17.41
C PRO A 319 6.48 14.37 -17.83
N GLN A 320 7.23 15.40 -17.44
CA GLN A 320 8.65 15.54 -17.79
C GLN A 320 9.54 14.65 -16.92
N ALA A 321 9.08 14.21 -15.75
CA ALA A 321 9.84 13.36 -14.84
C ALA A 321 10.24 12.03 -15.49
N PHE A 322 9.40 11.47 -16.37
CA PHE A 322 9.70 10.25 -17.14
C PHE A 322 10.73 10.45 -18.25
N ARG A 323 11.25 11.66 -18.43
CA ARG A 323 12.46 11.89 -19.24
C ARG A 323 13.73 11.55 -18.49
N SER A 324 13.69 11.47 -17.16
CA SER A 324 14.82 11.06 -16.34
C SER A 324 15.07 9.56 -16.50
N PRO A 325 16.28 9.15 -16.95
CA PRO A 325 16.61 7.74 -17.04
C PRO A 325 16.54 6.99 -15.70
N ALA A 326 16.80 7.69 -14.58
CA ALA A 326 16.70 7.12 -13.24
C ALA A 326 15.25 6.76 -12.87
N VAL A 327 14.29 7.61 -13.27
CA VAL A 327 12.86 7.35 -13.06
C VAL A 327 12.40 6.16 -13.89
N LEU A 328 12.81 6.10 -15.17
CA LEU A 328 12.48 4.97 -16.05
C LEU A 328 13.11 3.66 -15.58
N ALA A 329 14.36 3.67 -15.11
CA ALA A 329 15.03 2.49 -14.56
C ALA A 329 14.32 1.98 -13.30
N THR A 330 13.88 2.89 -12.42
CA THR A 330 13.12 2.54 -11.21
C THR A 330 11.78 1.90 -11.57
N LEU A 331 11.06 2.48 -12.53
CA LEU A 331 9.79 1.95 -13.01
C LEU A 331 9.98 0.58 -13.67
N ALA A 332 10.97 0.43 -14.55
CA ALA A 332 11.28 -0.84 -15.20
C ALA A 332 11.63 -1.93 -14.18
N ARG A 333 12.42 -1.62 -13.16
CA ARG A 333 12.73 -2.54 -12.06
C ARG A 333 11.46 -2.96 -11.30
N SER A 334 10.58 -2.01 -10.98
CA SER A 334 9.30 -2.31 -10.32
C SER A 334 8.44 -3.27 -11.14
N ILE A 335 8.29 -3.02 -12.45
CA ILE A 335 7.54 -3.89 -13.36
C ILE A 335 8.19 -5.27 -13.45
N ARG A 336 9.53 -5.33 -13.59
CA ARG A 336 10.27 -6.60 -13.66
C ARG A 336 10.07 -7.43 -12.39
N ASN A 337 10.14 -6.82 -11.21
CA ASN A 337 9.96 -7.51 -9.93
C ASN A 337 8.55 -8.06 -9.81
N ARG A 338 7.54 -7.26 -10.16
CA ARG A 338 6.14 -7.72 -10.19
C ARG A 338 5.98 -8.91 -11.13
N LYS A 339 6.45 -8.82 -12.37
CA LYS A 339 6.39 -9.93 -13.34
C LYS A 339 7.13 -11.17 -12.88
N THR A 340 8.24 -11.00 -12.15
CA THR A 340 9.01 -12.12 -11.59
C THR A 340 8.20 -12.84 -10.53
N VAL A 341 7.58 -12.11 -9.61
CA VAL A 341 6.69 -12.68 -8.60
C VAL A 341 5.47 -13.34 -9.24
N ASP A 342 4.80 -12.66 -10.17
CA ASP A 342 3.66 -13.21 -10.91
C ASP A 342 4.06 -14.52 -11.63
N LYS A 343 5.26 -14.59 -12.22
CA LYS A 343 5.79 -15.82 -12.82
C LYS A 343 6.05 -16.94 -11.81
N LEU A 344 6.56 -16.63 -10.61
CA LEU A 344 6.76 -17.62 -9.56
C LEU A 344 5.44 -18.25 -9.09
N ILE A 345 4.38 -17.46 -9.04
CA ILE A 345 3.06 -17.92 -8.59
C ILE A 345 2.15 -18.42 -9.73
N GLY A 346 2.67 -18.55 -10.95
CA GLY A 346 1.94 -19.08 -12.11
C GLY A 346 0.94 -18.12 -12.74
N LEU A 347 1.12 -16.80 -12.56
CA LEU A 347 0.35 -15.70 -13.16
C LEU A 347 1.15 -14.96 -14.24
N ASP A 348 2.00 -15.66 -14.99
CA ASP A 348 2.86 -15.07 -16.02
C ASP A 348 2.10 -14.61 -17.29
N SER A 349 0.79 -14.82 -17.36
CA SER A 349 -0.06 -14.41 -18.47
C SER A 349 -1.41 -13.86 -18.00
N PRO A 350 -2.02 -12.93 -18.75
CA PRO A 350 -3.40 -12.48 -18.50
C PRO A 350 -4.41 -13.63 -18.50
N ASP A 351 -4.13 -14.72 -19.24
CA ASP A 351 -5.01 -15.89 -19.28
C ASP A 351 -5.03 -16.67 -17.97
N ALA A 352 -3.90 -16.74 -17.26
CA ALA A 352 -3.81 -17.37 -15.94
C ALA A 352 -4.58 -16.58 -14.88
N GLU A 353 -4.45 -15.25 -14.90
CA GLU A 353 -5.24 -14.34 -14.04
C GLU A 353 -6.74 -14.46 -14.34
N ARG A 354 -7.12 -14.43 -15.63
CA ARG A 354 -8.52 -14.60 -16.07
C ARG A 354 -9.10 -15.93 -15.63
N GLU A 355 -8.33 -17.01 -15.72
CA GLU A 355 -8.78 -18.35 -15.31
C GLU A 355 -8.93 -18.43 -13.78
N ALA A 356 -8.02 -17.83 -13.01
CA ALA A 356 -8.15 -17.77 -11.56
C ALA A 356 -9.38 -16.97 -11.11
N ILE A 357 -9.63 -15.80 -11.73
CA ILE A 357 -10.84 -15.00 -11.48
C ILE A 357 -12.11 -15.77 -11.87
N ARG A 358 -12.09 -16.45 -13.02
CA ARG A 358 -13.22 -17.27 -13.47
C ARG A 358 -13.52 -18.44 -12.52
N LYS A 359 -12.48 -19.08 -11.98
CA LYS A 359 -12.61 -20.13 -10.95
C LYS A 359 -13.22 -19.58 -9.66
N ALA A 360 -12.93 -18.34 -9.30
CA ALA A 360 -13.57 -17.64 -8.20
C ALA A 360 -15.02 -17.21 -8.49
N GLY A 361 -15.51 -17.38 -9.72
CA GLY A 361 -16.85 -16.97 -10.15
C GLY A 361 -16.96 -15.52 -10.62
N GLY A 362 -15.83 -14.87 -10.91
CA GLY A 362 -15.76 -13.52 -11.46
C GLY A 362 -15.84 -13.48 -12.99
N GLU A 363 -16.30 -12.35 -13.52
CA GLU A 363 -16.27 -11.96 -14.92
C GLU A 363 -15.02 -11.12 -15.20
N VAL A 364 -14.49 -11.22 -16.42
CA VAL A 364 -13.32 -10.45 -16.85
C VAL A 364 -13.72 -9.64 -18.08
N GLU A 365 -13.58 -8.31 -18.02
CA GLU A 365 -13.82 -7.45 -19.18
C GLU A 365 -12.70 -7.58 -20.23
N GLU A 366 -13.05 -7.38 -21.51
CA GLU A 366 -12.08 -7.29 -22.61
C GLU A 366 -11.26 -5.99 -22.49
N GLU A 367 -9.96 -6.07 -22.80
CA GLU A 367 -8.96 -5.03 -22.52
C GLU A 367 -9.38 -3.59 -22.93
N PRO A 368 -9.17 -2.59 -22.06
CA PRO A 368 -9.24 -1.19 -22.48
C PRO A 368 -8.07 -0.85 -23.43
N LYS A 369 -8.33 0.02 -24.42
CA LYS A 369 -7.35 0.44 -25.43
C LYS A 369 -6.10 1.06 -24.79
N LYS A 370 -4.94 0.57 -25.22
CA LYS A 370 -3.60 1.06 -24.82
C LYS A 370 -3.45 2.55 -25.13
N PRO A 371 -3.05 3.40 -24.17
CA PRO A 371 -2.79 4.82 -24.41
C PRO A 371 -1.55 5.04 -25.30
N GLU A 372 -1.60 6.03 -26.20
CA GLU A 372 -0.44 6.49 -26.98
C GLU A 372 0.49 7.38 -26.14
N ILE A 373 1.79 7.08 -26.12
CA ILE A 373 2.77 7.72 -25.21
C ILE A 373 4.04 8.15 -25.96
N ILE A 374 4.57 9.33 -25.61
CA ILE A 374 5.73 9.98 -26.26
C ILE A 374 7.02 9.74 -25.46
N VAL A 375 8.05 9.18 -26.11
CA VAL A 375 9.33 8.77 -25.48
C VAL A 375 10.48 9.72 -25.88
N PRO A 376 11.39 10.09 -24.96
CA PRO A 376 12.62 10.85 -25.28
C PRO A 376 13.67 10.03 -26.04
N ALA A 377 14.40 10.67 -26.96
CA ALA A 377 15.23 9.99 -27.97
C ALA A 377 16.67 9.61 -27.54
N LYS A 378 17.17 10.04 -26.37
CA LYS A 378 18.54 9.72 -25.89
C LYS A 378 18.60 9.68 -24.35
N SER A 379 19.45 8.80 -23.79
CA SER A 379 19.70 8.64 -22.35
C SER A 379 21.13 8.22 -22.04
N ASP A 380 21.69 8.77 -20.96
CA ASP A 380 23.06 8.57 -20.49
C ASP A 380 23.17 7.71 -19.19
N ALA A 381 22.27 6.74 -18.93
CA ALA A 381 22.22 6.02 -17.63
C ALA A 381 22.25 4.46 -17.70
N THR A 382 22.04 3.83 -16.52
CA THR A 382 22.19 2.39 -16.13
C THR A 382 21.75 1.34 -17.16
N ARG A 383 22.19 0.08 -17.01
CA ARG A 383 21.86 -1.02 -17.95
C ARG A 383 20.35 -1.19 -18.10
N GLU A 384 19.61 -1.20 -16.99
CA GLU A 384 18.15 -1.28 -16.98
C GLU A 384 17.50 -0.05 -17.64
N GLY A 385 18.02 1.16 -17.42
CA GLY A 385 17.52 2.38 -18.07
C GLY A 385 17.77 2.40 -19.58
N ARG A 386 18.90 1.85 -20.04
CA ARG A 386 19.22 1.69 -21.46
C ARG A 386 18.34 0.65 -22.14
N GLU A 387 18.08 -0.48 -21.48
CA GLU A 387 17.16 -1.51 -21.97
C GLU A 387 15.72 -0.99 -22.04
N ALA A 388 15.26 -0.30 -21.00
CA ALA A 388 13.96 0.37 -20.95
C ALA A 388 13.76 1.33 -22.14
N ILE A 389 14.75 2.18 -22.43
CA ILE A 389 14.66 3.17 -23.52
C ILE A 389 14.82 2.51 -24.89
N ARG A 390 15.69 1.51 -25.04
CA ARG A 390 15.80 0.75 -26.29
C ARG A 390 14.49 0.04 -26.63
N ALA A 391 13.88 -0.62 -25.65
CA ALA A 391 12.60 -1.30 -25.82
C ALA A 391 11.46 -0.33 -26.19
N LEU A 392 11.55 0.94 -25.77
CA LEU A 392 10.63 2.01 -26.16
C LEU A 392 10.89 2.56 -27.58
N LEU A 393 12.14 2.52 -28.07
CA LEU A 393 12.54 3.09 -29.38
C LEU A 393 12.43 2.09 -30.54
N GLU A 394 12.52 0.79 -30.30
CA GLU A 394 12.46 -0.28 -31.33
C GLU A 394 11.08 -0.46 -31.99
N LYS A 395 10.07 0.36 -31.66
CA LYS A 395 8.72 0.31 -32.25
C LYS A 395 8.21 1.67 -32.76
N LYS A 396 9.06 2.44 -33.43
CA LYS A 396 8.61 3.52 -34.33
C LYS A 396 8.75 3.14 -35.79
#